data_AF-A0A4P7ZS42-F1
#
_entry.id   AF-A0A4P7ZS42-F1
#
_cell.length_a   1.000
_cell.length_b   1.000
_cell.length_c   1.000
_cell.angle_alpha   90.00
_cell.angle_beta   90.00
_cell.angle_gamma   90.00
#
_symmetry.space_group_name_H-M   'P 1'
#
loop_
_entity.id
_entity.type
_entity.pdbx_description
1 polymer ?
#
loop_
_entity_poly.entity_id
_entity_poly.type
_entity_poly.pdbx_seq_one_letter_code
_entity_poly.pdbx_strand_id
1 'polypeptide(L)'
;MVTPWIVPAVVALQVVAAPVQALELDGQTWFTRPPWKVTFTNYYAYVGQTAATYYFTVTLPEQSGAGLGGLVIQQTRGVDRSFQFAPERTRAFVGLPRREGAAIPVQAAFNPQERRITVQFPQPPQPGQTITVALKPWNNPFQADTYMFGVQALPAGPNPVAASLGFATMQIYDGVRF
;
A
#
# COMPACT_ATOMS: atom_id res chain seq x y z
N MET A 1 -15.17 31.46 59.36
CA MET A 1 -15.70 30.40 58.47
C MET A 1 -15.07 30.62 57.10
N VAL A 2 -14.15 29.76 56.68
CA VAL A 2 -13.43 29.90 55.40
C VAL A 2 -13.50 28.53 54.72
N THR A 3 -14.21 28.48 53.60
CA THR A 3 -14.49 27.26 52.83
C THR A 3 -13.36 27.03 51.84
N PRO A 4 -12.66 25.88 51.82
CA PRO A 4 -11.67 25.61 50.79
C PRO A 4 -12.33 25.00 49.55
N TRP A 5 -12.08 25.58 48.39
CA TRP A 5 -12.43 25.00 47.09
C TRP A 5 -11.43 23.90 46.72
N ILE A 6 -11.94 22.69 46.50
CA ILE A 6 -11.17 21.57 45.96
C ILE A 6 -11.21 21.70 44.44
N VAL A 7 -10.06 21.92 43.81
CA VAL A 7 -9.88 21.86 42.36
C VAL A 7 -9.65 20.39 41.98
N PRO A 8 -10.47 19.76 41.12
CA PRO A 8 -10.21 18.40 40.70
C PRO A 8 -9.05 18.39 39.71
N ALA A 9 -7.99 17.63 40.03
CA ALA A 9 -6.88 17.37 39.12
C ALA A 9 -7.35 16.38 38.04
N VAL A 10 -7.39 16.84 36.79
CA VAL A 10 -7.62 15.97 35.63
C VAL A 10 -6.33 15.21 35.34
N VAL A 11 -6.31 13.92 35.66
CA VAL A 11 -5.23 13.02 35.26
C VAL A 11 -5.45 12.64 33.79
N ALA A 12 -4.65 13.20 32.90
CA ALA A 12 -4.62 12.78 31.50
C ALA A 12 -3.95 11.41 31.40
N LEU A 13 -4.72 10.37 31.09
CA LEU A 13 -4.21 9.03 30.83
C LEU A 13 -3.45 9.05 29.50
N GLN A 14 -2.11 9.13 29.56
CA GLN A 14 -1.26 9.01 28.39
C GLN A 14 -1.20 7.53 27.99
N VAL A 15 -1.90 7.16 26.90
CA VAL A 15 -1.75 5.85 26.28
C VAL A 15 -0.39 5.81 25.59
N VAL A 16 0.61 5.24 26.27
CA VAL A 16 1.88 4.90 25.64
C VAL A 16 1.63 3.70 24.73
N ALA A 17 1.63 3.93 23.41
CA ALA A 17 1.58 2.84 22.44
C ALA A 17 2.85 1.99 22.61
N ALA A 18 2.71 0.79 23.17
CA ALA A 18 3.81 -0.16 23.23
C ALA A 18 4.24 -0.52 21.78
N PRO A 19 5.54 -0.62 21.49
CA PRO A 19 5.98 -1.10 20.19
C PRO A 19 5.47 -2.53 20.02
N VAL A 20 4.63 -2.75 19.01
CA VAL A 20 4.30 -4.10 18.57
C VAL A 20 5.61 -4.71 18.10
N GLN A 21 6.13 -5.68 18.88
CA GLN A 21 7.42 -6.29 18.58
C GLN A 21 7.27 -7.15 17.32
N ALA A 22 7.93 -6.71 16.24
CA ALA A 22 8.08 -7.51 15.04
C ALA A 22 8.80 -8.82 15.39
N LEU A 23 8.40 -9.92 14.75
CA LEU A 23 9.12 -11.18 14.90
C LEU A 23 10.42 -11.07 14.10
N GLU A 24 11.51 -10.82 14.81
CA GLU A 24 12.86 -10.89 14.26
C GLU A 24 13.43 -12.29 14.53
N LEU A 25 13.69 -13.04 13.44
CA LEU A 25 14.33 -14.35 13.48
C LEU A 25 15.57 -14.28 12.60
N ASP A 26 16.74 -14.60 13.15
CA ASP A 26 18.02 -14.60 12.42
C ASP A 26 18.31 -13.29 11.66
N GLY A 27 17.90 -12.14 12.22
CA GLY A 27 18.10 -10.81 11.62
C GLY A 27 17.17 -10.51 10.43
N GLN A 28 16.14 -11.33 10.23
CA GLN A 28 15.06 -11.11 9.27
C GLN A 28 13.77 -10.76 9.99
N THR A 29 13.01 -9.86 9.40
CA THR A 29 11.72 -9.44 9.97
C THR A 29 10.57 -10.15 9.28
N TRP A 30 9.63 -10.67 10.08
CA TRP A 30 8.44 -11.36 9.61
C TRP A 30 7.17 -10.71 10.18
N PHE A 31 6.07 -10.81 9.43
CA PHE A 31 4.76 -10.62 10.02
C PHE A 31 4.40 -11.83 10.89
N THR A 32 3.92 -11.61 12.11
CA THR A 32 3.31 -12.66 12.93
C THR A 32 2.01 -13.15 12.30
N ARG A 33 1.20 -12.21 11.77
CA ARG A 33 0.01 -12.50 10.98
C ARG A 33 0.01 -11.63 9.73
N PRO A 34 0.44 -12.15 8.57
CA PRO A 34 0.58 -11.34 7.38
C PRO A 34 -0.79 -10.85 6.88
N PRO A 35 -0.84 -9.66 6.23
CA PRO A 35 -1.96 -9.35 5.35
C PRO A 35 -2.07 -10.43 4.28
N TRP A 36 -3.30 -10.80 3.91
CA TRP A 36 -3.55 -11.98 3.07
C TRP A 36 -4.16 -11.66 1.71
N LYS A 37 -4.55 -10.40 1.48
CA LYS A 37 -5.22 -9.96 0.24
C LYS A 37 -4.89 -8.52 -0.09
N VAL A 38 -4.73 -8.28 -1.39
CA VAL A 38 -4.77 -6.96 -2.00
C VAL A 38 -6.11 -6.75 -2.74
N THR A 39 -6.65 -5.55 -2.66
CA THR A 39 -7.77 -5.11 -3.50
C THR A 39 -7.27 -4.13 -4.53
N PHE A 40 -7.53 -4.42 -5.80
CA PHE A 40 -7.21 -3.53 -6.91
C PHE A 40 -8.42 -2.67 -7.29
N THR A 41 -8.20 -1.40 -7.59
CA THR A 41 -9.24 -0.53 -8.15
C THR A 41 -8.61 0.36 -9.22
N ASN A 42 -9.25 0.44 -10.38
CA ASN A 42 -9.01 1.48 -11.38
C ASN A 42 -10.36 2.05 -11.83
N TYR A 43 -10.36 3.29 -12.31
CA TYR A 43 -11.55 3.93 -12.89
C TYR A 43 -11.39 4.24 -14.37
N TYR A 44 -10.22 3.94 -14.93
CA TYR A 44 -9.80 4.24 -16.30
C TYR A 44 -9.31 2.92 -16.88
N ALA A 45 -10.10 2.31 -17.76
CA ALA A 45 -9.94 0.93 -18.20
C ALA A 45 -9.80 0.78 -19.73
N TYR A 46 -9.50 1.86 -20.45
CA TYR A 46 -9.31 1.80 -21.90
C TYR A 46 -7.84 1.87 -22.30
N VAL A 47 -7.51 1.29 -23.46
CA VAL A 47 -6.17 1.35 -24.06
C VAL A 47 -5.66 2.79 -24.18
N GLY A 48 -4.41 3.03 -23.80
CA GLY A 48 -3.75 4.34 -23.92
C GLY A 48 -4.38 5.47 -23.10
N GLN A 49 -5.41 5.20 -22.29
CA GLN A 49 -6.12 6.23 -21.54
C GLN A 49 -5.18 6.92 -20.54
N THR A 50 -5.11 8.25 -20.63
CA THR A 50 -4.28 9.07 -19.75
C THR A 50 -4.99 9.30 -18.42
N ALA A 51 -4.28 9.92 -17.46
CA ALA A 51 -4.77 10.27 -16.13
C ALA A 51 -5.17 9.08 -15.22
N ALA A 52 -5.05 7.84 -15.69
CA ALA A 52 -5.27 6.64 -14.91
C ALA A 52 -4.48 6.65 -13.59
N THR A 53 -5.08 6.05 -12.57
CA THR A 53 -4.47 5.83 -11.26
C THR A 53 -4.86 4.44 -10.80
N TYR A 54 -3.87 3.65 -10.39
CA TYR A 54 -4.02 2.26 -9.98
C TYR A 54 -3.93 2.19 -8.46
N TYR A 55 -5.02 1.78 -7.84
CA TYR A 55 -5.12 1.73 -6.38
C TYR A 55 -4.92 0.30 -5.90
N PHE A 56 -3.92 0.10 -5.05
CA PHE A 56 -3.63 -1.16 -4.37
C PHE A 56 -3.95 -0.96 -2.88
N THR A 57 -5.06 -1.56 -2.45
CA THR A 57 -5.56 -1.43 -1.07
C THR A 57 -5.26 -2.69 -0.28
N VAL A 58 -4.66 -2.54 0.89
CA VAL A 58 -4.26 -3.63 1.79
C VAL A 58 -4.74 -3.29 3.20
N THR A 59 -5.41 -4.25 3.85
CA THR A 59 -5.73 -4.14 5.28
C THR A 59 -4.69 -4.92 6.07
N LEU A 60 -3.95 -4.21 6.93
CA LEU A 60 -2.97 -4.80 7.82
C LEU A 60 -3.68 -5.35 9.05
N PRO A 61 -3.59 -6.66 9.37
CA PRO A 61 -4.22 -7.22 10.56
C PRO A 61 -3.75 -6.54 11.84
N GLU A 62 -4.61 -6.42 12.86
CA GLU A 62 -4.21 -5.88 14.17
C GLU A 62 -3.10 -6.71 14.84
N GLN A 63 -3.11 -8.02 14.62
CA GLN A 63 -2.10 -8.94 15.15
C GLN A 63 -0.95 -9.18 14.16
N SER A 64 -0.65 -8.24 13.26
CA SER A 64 0.39 -8.43 12.25
C SER A 64 1.81 -8.54 12.82
N GLY A 65 2.03 -8.10 14.06
CA GLY A 65 3.32 -8.14 14.73
C GLY A 65 4.29 -7.05 14.26
N ALA A 66 4.19 -6.63 12.99
CA ALA A 66 4.98 -5.55 12.42
C ALA A 66 4.10 -4.57 11.64
N GLY A 67 4.56 -3.33 11.53
CA GLY A 67 4.01 -2.35 10.59
C GLY A 67 4.28 -2.75 9.13
N LEU A 68 3.60 -2.09 8.20
CA LEU A 68 3.81 -2.31 6.76
C LEU A 68 5.04 -1.50 6.29
N GLY A 69 6.15 -2.17 6.03
CA GLY A 69 7.38 -1.54 5.54
C GLY A 69 7.32 -1.18 4.05
N GLY A 70 6.56 -1.93 3.26
CA GLY A 70 6.45 -1.66 1.82
C GLY A 70 5.58 -2.63 1.06
N LEU A 71 5.44 -2.38 -0.25
CA LEU A 71 4.81 -3.28 -1.21
C LEU A 71 5.75 -3.54 -2.40
N VAL A 72 5.77 -4.77 -2.90
CA VAL A 72 6.36 -5.12 -4.19
C VAL A 72 5.22 -5.48 -5.14
N ILE A 73 5.13 -4.79 -6.26
CA ILE A 73 4.05 -4.94 -7.25
C ILE A 73 4.71 -5.27 -8.59
N GLN A 74 4.54 -6.49 -9.08
CA GLN A 74 5.19 -6.96 -10.30
C GLN A 74 4.18 -7.42 -11.33
N GLN A 75 4.23 -6.87 -12.55
CA GLN A 75 3.41 -7.35 -13.65
C GLN A 75 3.85 -8.77 -14.05
N THR A 76 2.97 -9.75 -13.86
CA THR A 76 3.21 -11.16 -14.21
C THR A 76 2.54 -11.56 -15.52
N ARG A 77 1.42 -10.91 -15.87
CA ARG A 77 0.67 -11.13 -17.13
C ARG A 77 0.32 -9.80 -17.80
N GLY A 78 0.07 -9.85 -19.10
CA GLY A 78 -0.31 -8.74 -19.94
C GLY A 78 0.54 -8.71 -21.21
N VAL A 79 -0.09 -8.45 -22.34
CA VAL A 79 0.57 -8.39 -23.65
C VAL A 79 1.48 -7.16 -23.78
N ASP A 80 1.08 -5.99 -23.27
CA ASP A 80 1.96 -4.83 -23.19
C ASP A 80 2.89 -4.95 -21.96
N ARG A 81 4.19 -5.00 -22.24
CA ARG A 81 5.25 -5.14 -21.23
C ARG A 81 6.08 -3.88 -21.06
N SER A 82 5.68 -2.80 -21.72
CA SER A 82 6.50 -1.60 -21.92
C SER A 82 5.89 -0.32 -21.35
N PHE A 83 4.62 -0.34 -20.93
CA PHE A 83 3.97 0.84 -20.35
C PHE A 83 4.65 1.26 -19.03
N GLN A 84 4.76 2.57 -18.83
CA GLN A 84 5.61 3.18 -17.81
C GLN A 84 4.81 3.71 -16.62
N PHE A 85 5.46 3.72 -15.47
CA PHE A 85 4.97 4.35 -14.24
C PHE A 85 5.75 5.63 -13.95
N ALA A 86 5.14 6.54 -13.22
CA ALA A 86 5.75 7.73 -12.62
C ALA A 86 5.90 7.51 -11.11
N PRO A 87 6.99 6.88 -10.62
CA PRO A 87 7.17 6.58 -9.21
C PRO A 87 7.10 7.82 -8.32
N GLU A 88 7.63 8.96 -8.79
CA GLU A 88 7.61 10.25 -8.12
C GLU A 88 6.20 10.82 -7.91
N ARG A 89 5.20 10.31 -8.63
CA ARG A 89 3.79 10.67 -8.48
C ARG A 89 2.99 9.65 -7.67
N THR A 90 3.66 8.65 -7.10
CA THR A 90 3.04 7.67 -6.21
C THR A 90 2.63 8.34 -4.92
N ARG A 91 1.42 8.03 -4.44
CA ARG A 91 0.91 8.50 -3.14
C ARG A 91 0.42 7.31 -2.34
N ALA A 92 0.39 7.46 -1.02
CA ALA A 92 -0.27 6.53 -0.13
C ALA A 92 -1.08 7.25 0.93
N PHE A 93 -2.14 6.61 1.41
CA PHE A 93 -3.02 7.16 2.44
C PHE A 93 -3.76 6.05 3.19
N VAL A 94 -4.24 6.38 4.39
CA VAL A 94 -5.14 5.52 5.15
C VAL A 94 -6.54 5.55 4.54
N GLY A 95 -7.20 4.40 4.41
CA GLY A 95 -8.57 4.29 3.91
C GLY A 95 -8.65 3.74 2.49
N LEU A 96 -9.76 4.07 1.81
CA LEU A 96 -10.13 3.53 0.51
C LEU A 96 -10.04 4.60 -0.59
N PRO A 97 -9.93 4.21 -1.87
CA PRO A 97 -10.09 5.16 -2.98
C PRO A 97 -11.37 6.00 -2.83
N ARG A 98 -11.27 7.32 -3.04
CA ARG A 98 -12.35 8.32 -2.85
C ARG A 98 -12.85 8.50 -1.40
N ARG A 99 -12.18 7.87 -0.44
CA ARG A 99 -12.35 8.06 1.02
C ARG A 99 -10.95 8.14 1.64
N GLU A 100 -10.13 9.03 1.09
CA GLU A 100 -8.74 9.21 1.49
C GLU A 100 -8.70 9.84 2.90
N GLY A 101 -8.02 9.18 3.82
CA GLY A 101 -7.71 9.71 5.15
C GLY A 101 -6.33 10.36 5.17
N ALA A 102 -5.62 10.19 6.28
CA ALA A 102 -4.28 10.74 6.46
C ALA A 102 -3.32 10.24 5.37
N ALA A 103 -2.52 11.16 4.82
CA ALA A 103 -1.45 10.83 3.90
C ALA A 103 -0.34 10.04 4.60
N ILE A 104 0.24 9.08 3.88
CA ILE A 104 1.37 8.26 4.34
C ILE A 104 2.58 8.62 3.47
N PRO A 105 3.70 9.05 4.07
CA PRO A 105 4.94 9.27 3.32
C PRO A 105 5.36 8.00 2.58
N VAL A 106 5.72 8.15 1.30
CA VAL A 106 6.01 7.01 0.44
C VAL A 106 7.22 7.32 -0.45
N GLN A 107 8.04 6.30 -0.66
CA GLN A 107 9.10 6.29 -1.67
C GLN A 107 8.79 5.16 -2.64
N ALA A 108 8.92 5.41 -3.94
CA ALA A 108 8.64 4.40 -4.95
C ALA A 108 9.72 4.40 -6.03
N ALA A 109 9.99 3.23 -6.58
CA ALA A 109 10.88 3.02 -7.72
C ALA A 109 10.24 2.05 -8.71
N PHE A 110 10.47 2.26 -10.01
CA PHE A 110 10.03 1.36 -11.07
C PHE A 110 11.24 0.80 -11.81
N ASN A 111 11.30 -0.52 -11.91
CA ASN A 111 12.24 -1.25 -12.74
C ASN A 111 11.48 -1.77 -13.98
N PRO A 112 11.68 -1.16 -15.16
CA PRO A 112 10.96 -1.55 -16.37
C PRO A 112 11.36 -2.93 -16.89
N GLN A 113 12.61 -3.36 -16.70
CA GLN A 113 13.08 -4.68 -17.13
C GLN A 113 12.38 -5.81 -16.35
N GLU A 114 12.22 -5.62 -15.04
CA GLU A 114 11.52 -6.58 -14.18
C GLU A 114 9.99 -6.36 -14.15
N ARG A 115 9.53 -5.24 -14.72
CA ARG A 115 8.14 -4.74 -14.65
C ARG A 115 7.65 -4.68 -13.21
N ARG A 116 8.50 -4.16 -12.33
CA ARG A 116 8.33 -4.17 -10.88
C ARG A 116 8.35 -2.76 -10.33
N ILE A 117 7.33 -2.44 -9.54
CA ILE A 117 7.29 -1.26 -8.69
C ILE A 117 7.60 -1.72 -7.27
N THR A 118 8.56 -1.05 -6.64
CA THR A 118 8.85 -1.21 -5.21
C THR A 118 8.39 0.05 -4.51
N VAL A 119 7.58 -0.13 -3.48
CA VAL A 119 7.04 0.94 -2.63
C VAL A 119 7.56 0.73 -1.22
N GLN A 120 8.08 1.79 -0.60
CA GLN A 120 8.59 1.79 0.77
C GLN A 120 7.90 2.88 1.57
N PHE A 121 7.63 2.58 2.84
CA PHE A 121 7.06 3.51 3.79
C PHE A 121 8.13 3.90 4.82
N PRO A 122 8.77 5.08 4.69
CA PRO A 122 9.76 5.55 5.66
C PRO A 122 9.17 5.68 7.08
N GLN A 123 7.87 5.92 7.16
CA GLN A 123 7.08 5.85 8.39
C GLN A 123 6.02 4.75 8.21
N PRO A 124 6.33 3.52 8.64
CA PRO A 124 5.47 2.36 8.41
C PRO A 124 4.07 2.52 9.03
N PRO A 125 2.99 2.31 8.25
CA PRO A 125 1.64 2.16 8.77
C PRO A 125 1.56 1.04 9.81
N GLN A 126 0.76 1.27 10.84
CA GLN A 126 0.67 0.39 12.01
C GLN A 126 -0.42 -0.68 11.85
N PRO A 127 -0.33 -1.79 12.60
CA PRO A 127 -1.35 -2.85 12.58
C PRO A 127 -2.79 -2.31 12.75
N GLY A 128 -3.76 -2.96 12.10
CA GLY A 128 -5.18 -2.57 12.13
C GLY A 128 -5.59 -1.50 11.11
N GLN A 129 -4.63 -0.91 10.39
CA GLN A 129 -4.93 0.12 9.38
C GLN A 129 -5.27 -0.50 8.01
N THR A 130 -6.15 0.17 7.26
CA THR A 130 -6.33 -0.04 5.82
C THR A 130 -5.52 1.02 5.07
N ILE A 131 -4.62 0.56 4.19
CA ILE A 131 -3.67 1.40 3.46
C ILE A 131 -3.97 1.28 1.97
N THR A 132 -4.02 2.40 1.27
CA THR A 132 -4.09 2.44 -0.19
C THR A 132 -2.85 3.08 -0.77
N VAL A 133 -2.21 2.40 -1.73
CA VAL A 133 -1.18 2.97 -2.59
C VAL A 133 -1.81 3.34 -3.93
N ALA A 134 -1.70 4.61 -4.31
CA ALA A 134 -2.13 5.16 -5.59
C ALA A 134 -0.93 5.29 -6.53
N LEU A 135 -0.75 4.30 -7.41
CA LEU A 135 0.28 4.29 -8.44
C LEU A 135 -0.18 5.04 -9.68
N LYS A 136 0.71 5.86 -10.24
CA LYS A 136 0.42 6.66 -11.43
C LYS A 136 1.15 6.09 -12.65
N PRO A 137 0.46 5.38 -13.57
CA PRO A 137 1.01 5.15 -14.90
C PRO A 137 1.07 6.47 -15.69
N TRP A 138 1.92 6.54 -16.72
CA TRP A 138 1.87 7.65 -17.69
C TRP A 138 0.59 7.58 -18.52
N ASN A 139 0.25 6.37 -18.95
CA ASN A 139 -0.97 6.01 -19.67
C ASN A 139 -1.29 4.54 -19.35
N ASN A 140 -2.54 4.15 -19.52
CA ASN A 140 -2.88 2.73 -19.59
C ASN A 140 -2.12 2.03 -20.72
N PRO A 141 -1.92 0.70 -20.63
CA PRO A 141 -1.35 -0.10 -21.70
C PRO A 141 -1.95 0.19 -23.09
N PHE A 142 -1.16 0.07 -24.15
CA PHE A 142 -1.62 0.32 -25.52
C PHE A 142 -2.26 -0.90 -26.19
N GLN A 143 -2.44 -1.99 -25.45
CA GLN A 143 -3.05 -3.22 -25.93
C GLN A 143 -4.11 -3.71 -24.94
N ALA A 144 -5.29 -4.06 -25.45
CA ALA A 144 -6.36 -4.63 -24.66
C ALA A 144 -5.97 -6.04 -24.21
N ASP A 145 -6.08 -6.31 -22.90
CA ASP A 145 -5.78 -7.61 -22.29
C ASP A 145 -6.22 -7.60 -20.81
N THR A 146 -6.19 -8.77 -20.19
CA THR A 146 -6.14 -8.92 -18.74
C THR A 146 -4.69 -8.86 -18.25
N TYR A 147 -4.35 -7.76 -17.59
CA TYR A 147 -3.08 -7.57 -16.90
C TYR A 147 -3.18 -8.14 -15.48
N MET A 148 -2.12 -8.80 -15.01
CA MET A 148 -2.03 -9.30 -13.64
C MET A 148 -0.76 -8.80 -12.99
N PHE A 149 -0.89 -8.37 -11.73
CA PHE A 149 0.21 -7.94 -10.89
C PHE A 149 0.29 -8.86 -9.67
N GLY A 150 1.41 -9.55 -9.49
CA GLY A 150 1.73 -10.19 -8.22
C GLY A 150 2.06 -9.12 -7.20
N VAL A 151 1.43 -9.18 -6.02
CA VAL A 151 1.63 -8.19 -4.96
C VAL A 151 2.15 -8.89 -3.71
N GLN A 152 3.18 -8.30 -3.11
CA GLN A 152 3.74 -8.76 -1.85
C GLN A 152 3.81 -7.61 -0.86
N ALA A 153 3.56 -7.89 0.41
CA ALA A 153 3.77 -6.98 1.52
C ALA A 153 5.10 -7.27 2.22
N LEU A 154 5.81 -6.21 2.58
CA LEU A 154 7.05 -6.29 3.35
C LEU A 154 6.77 -5.81 4.78
N PRO A 155 7.13 -6.57 5.82
CA PRO A 155 7.10 -6.06 7.19
C PRO A 155 8.13 -4.95 7.37
N ALA A 156 7.88 -4.04 8.31
CA ALA A 156 8.85 -3.02 8.69
C ALA A 156 9.93 -3.61 9.60
N GLY A 157 11.19 -3.54 9.17
CA GLY A 157 12.35 -4.00 9.94
C GLY A 157 13.51 -4.42 9.02
N PRO A 158 14.64 -4.87 9.60
CA PRO A 158 15.78 -5.37 8.83
C PRO A 158 15.43 -6.64 8.03
N ASN A 159 15.99 -6.75 6.82
CA ASN A 159 15.86 -7.90 5.91
C ASN A 159 14.44 -8.49 5.88
N PRO A 160 13.43 -7.70 5.45
CA PRO A 160 12.04 -8.09 5.57
C PRO A 160 11.70 -9.27 4.66
N VAL A 161 10.98 -10.25 5.20
CA VAL A 161 10.51 -11.39 4.42
C VAL A 161 9.13 -11.12 3.85
N ALA A 162 9.03 -11.19 2.53
CA ALA A 162 7.84 -10.81 1.78
C ALA A 162 6.69 -11.80 1.99
N ALA A 163 5.50 -11.28 2.29
CA ALA A 163 4.26 -12.05 2.33
C ALA A 163 3.45 -11.80 1.04
N SER A 164 3.06 -12.88 0.35
CA SER A 164 2.23 -12.76 -0.85
C SER A 164 0.81 -12.33 -0.52
N LEU A 165 0.28 -11.35 -1.26
CA LEU A 165 -1.11 -10.88 -1.19
C LEU A 165 -1.97 -11.41 -2.34
N GLY A 166 -1.40 -12.30 -3.17
CA GLY A 166 -2.02 -12.79 -4.39
C GLY A 166 -1.82 -11.86 -5.58
N PHE A 167 -2.80 -11.87 -6.49
CA PHE A 167 -2.75 -11.13 -7.74
C PHE A 167 -3.81 -10.04 -7.80
N ALA A 168 -3.41 -8.84 -8.22
CA ALA A 168 -4.30 -7.79 -8.67
C ALA A 168 -4.58 -7.96 -10.17
N THR A 169 -5.84 -8.00 -10.55
CA THR A 169 -6.27 -8.14 -11.95
C THR A 169 -6.77 -6.80 -12.47
N MET A 170 -6.21 -6.37 -13.61
CA MET A 170 -6.61 -5.14 -14.30
C MET A 170 -7.07 -5.50 -15.71
N GLN A 171 -8.33 -5.17 -16.01
CA GLN A 171 -8.85 -5.29 -17.37
C GLN A 171 -8.59 -3.99 -18.12
N ILE A 172 -8.04 -4.10 -19.33
CA ILE A 172 -7.92 -3.01 -20.29
C ILE A 172 -8.69 -3.40 -21.53
N TYR A 173 -9.64 -2.55 -21.91
CA TYR A 173 -10.53 -2.72 -23.04
C TYR A 173 -10.10 -1.83 -24.20
N ASP A 174 -10.45 -2.24 -25.41
CA ASP A 174 -10.40 -1.34 -26.56
C ASP A 174 -11.31 -0.14 -26.33
N GLY A 175 -10.87 1.04 -26.77
CA GLY A 175 -11.71 2.23 -26.76
C GLY A 175 -12.85 2.09 -27.78
N VAL A 176 -14.03 2.63 -27.45
CA VAL A 176 -15.10 2.80 -28.44
C VAL A 176 -14.63 3.89 -29.41
N ARG A 177 -14.39 3.52 -30.68
CA ARG A 177 -14.22 4.51 -31.76
C ARG A 177 -15.58 5.13 -32.03
N PHE A 178 -15.72 6.44 -31.78
CA PHE A 178 -16.82 7.24 -32.29
C PHE A 178 -16.39 7.86 -33.62
#